data_AF-A0A4Z1HVH8-F1
#
_entry.id   AF-A0A4Z1HVH8-F1
#
_cell.length_a   1.000
_cell.length_b   1.000
_cell.length_c   1.000
_cell.angle_alpha   90.00
_cell.angle_beta   90.00
_cell.angle_gamma   90.00
#
_symmetry.space_group_name_H-M   'P 1'
#
loop_
_entity.id
_entity.type
_entity.pdbx_description
1 polymer ?
#
loop_
_entity_poly.entity_id
_entity_poly.type
_entity_poly.pdbx_seq_one_letter_code
_entity_poly.pdbx_strand_id
1 'polypeptide(L)'
;MADSNPNDDLPRLIMGLTALEHRRINMRKILSVLSERRYSRYNKSQLLRRLYELESGGRVPRETHQAIVLWLQRGSIGHISDYYDQNDPPRQSQASRVLKRKRSAEPISNGYRDIRIKHEDSIKSEPQPQPQLKECSICAEDLMLANFPRQVSAECTHDPTCCSSCLSRSIGVQIESKEWDQITCPECAALLSFDNVKLFASETDFIRYDKKSLSSCIQNDPNFTNCLGPGCNDGQIHEGGDDQPIMTCRTCSFKTCFTHKMPWHTDLTCEGYDEQSRERLRQEEASHDLMDEVTKRCPNCQIRIQKNEGCDHMTCRLLNIGVIEYLGRSCKHEFCWECFVDFQLIRSVSNEEHLSTCSYFTGNLPRYPYQLHYPLQVPRRHQAIARSATPGPAPPRTAFTPQERAIVDRIHASRAQQNIVRAPYILPDEDSDDEQFAFGGLFEEVS
;
A
#
# COMPACT_ATOMS: atom_id res chain seq x y z
N MET A 1 -20.18 5.30 -11.81
CA MET A 1 -20.83 6.37 -11.02
C MET A 1 -19.93 6.60 -9.83
N ALA A 2 -19.35 7.80 -9.71
CA ALA A 2 -18.38 8.11 -8.68
C ALA A 2 -19.05 8.15 -7.30
N ASP A 3 -18.47 7.48 -6.31
CA ASP A 3 -18.87 7.57 -4.91
C ASP A 3 -18.69 9.01 -4.42
N SER A 4 -19.78 9.78 -4.39
CA SER A 4 -19.81 11.11 -3.78
C SER A 4 -19.66 10.96 -2.27
N ASN A 5 -18.67 11.65 -1.72
CA ASN A 5 -18.40 11.66 -0.29
C ASN A 5 -19.61 12.30 0.42
N PRO A 6 -20.22 11.69 1.45
CA PRO A 6 -21.41 12.23 2.12
C PRO A 6 -21.21 13.59 2.84
N ASN A 7 -20.01 14.18 2.72
CA ASN A 7 -19.65 15.51 3.19
C ASN A 7 -19.48 16.56 2.06
N ASP A 8 -19.64 16.21 0.79
CA ASP A 8 -19.47 17.16 -0.34
C ASP A 8 -20.52 18.29 -0.35
N ASP A 9 -21.62 18.14 0.38
CA ASP A 9 -22.69 19.14 0.53
C ASP A 9 -22.51 20.11 1.71
N LEU A 10 -21.43 20.00 2.49
CA LEU A 10 -21.16 20.90 3.63
C LEU A 10 -20.26 22.07 3.20
N PRO A 11 -20.51 23.30 3.69
CA PRO A 11 -19.68 24.46 3.36
C PRO A 11 -18.22 24.28 3.84
N ARG A 12 -17.31 25.03 3.22
CA ARG A 12 -15.87 24.96 3.52
C ARG A 12 -15.53 25.28 4.97
N LEU A 13 -16.35 26.09 5.66
CA LEU A 13 -16.16 26.48 7.05
C LEU A 13 -17.49 26.40 7.82
N ILE A 14 -17.46 25.79 9.00
CA ILE A 14 -18.56 25.73 9.98
C ILE A 14 -18.00 26.32 11.27
N MET A 15 -18.61 27.38 11.81
CA MET A 15 -18.13 28.09 13.00
C MET A 15 -16.64 28.48 12.91
N GLY A 16 -16.20 28.90 11.72
CA GLY A 16 -14.83 29.35 11.45
C GLY A 16 -13.75 28.26 11.29
N LEU A 17 -14.11 26.97 11.32
CA LEU A 17 -13.20 25.84 11.11
C LEU A 17 -13.68 24.93 9.97
N THR A 18 -12.75 24.23 9.33
CA THR A 18 -13.08 23.17 8.36
C THR A 18 -13.65 21.93 9.05
N ALA A 19 -14.36 21.09 8.30
CA ALA A 19 -14.89 19.82 8.80
C ALA A 19 -13.81 18.87 9.37
N LEU A 20 -12.57 18.99 8.88
CA LEU A 20 -11.43 18.20 9.34
C LEU A 20 -10.92 18.66 10.71
N GLU A 21 -10.84 19.98 10.93
CA GLU A 21 -10.34 20.60 12.17
C GLU A 21 -11.30 20.43 13.37
N HIS A 22 -12.59 20.21 13.10
CA HIS A 22 -13.58 19.97 14.13
C HIS A 22 -13.36 18.64 14.87
N ARG A 23 -12.99 18.73 16.15
CA ARG A 23 -12.91 17.58 17.07
C ARG A 23 -14.29 17.24 17.63
N ARG A 24 -14.61 15.93 17.73
CA ARG A 24 -15.92 15.43 18.20
C ARG A 24 -16.29 15.93 19.60
N ILE A 25 -15.30 16.08 20.49
CA ILE A 25 -15.48 16.59 21.86
C ILE A 25 -15.93 18.06 21.82
N ASN A 26 -15.29 18.87 20.99
CA ASN A 26 -15.60 20.30 20.87
C ASN A 26 -16.99 20.51 20.26
N MET A 27 -17.33 19.76 19.22
CA MET A 27 -18.67 19.81 18.61
C MET A 27 -19.79 19.49 19.61
N ARG A 28 -19.58 18.52 20.50
CA ARG A 28 -20.54 18.20 21.57
C ARG A 28 -20.66 19.33 22.59
N LYS A 29 -19.55 19.95 22.99
CA LYS A 29 -19.55 21.09 23.92
C LYS A 29 -20.32 22.28 23.32
N ILE A 30 -20.07 22.58 22.05
CA ILE A 30 -20.77 23.65 21.32
C ILE A 30 -22.27 23.34 21.23
N LEU A 31 -22.66 22.13 20.81
CA LEU A 31 -24.07 21.75 20.71
C LEU A 31 -24.78 21.74 22.07
N SER A 32 -24.08 21.41 23.15
CA SER A 32 -24.61 21.49 24.51
C SER A 32 -24.99 22.91 24.89
N VAL A 33 -24.18 23.91 24.50
CA VAL A 33 -24.46 25.34 24.73
C VAL A 33 -25.59 25.85 23.83
N LEU A 34 -25.64 25.40 22.57
CA LEU A 34 -26.57 25.93 21.57
C LEU A 34 -27.98 25.34 21.60
N SER A 35 -28.16 24.12 22.14
CA SER A 35 -29.42 23.40 21.98
C SER A 35 -29.86 22.57 23.18
N GLU A 36 -29.12 22.63 24.30
CA GLU A 36 -29.43 22.00 25.60
C GLU A 36 -29.78 20.50 25.56
N ARG A 37 -29.50 19.83 24.43
CA ARG A 37 -29.76 18.40 24.20
C ARG A 37 -28.46 17.59 24.24
N ARG A 38 -28.54 16.35 24.73
CA ARG A 38 -27.38 15.45 24.82
C ARG A 38 -27.15 14.68 23.51
N TYR A 39 -26.16 15.10 22.72
CA TYR A 39 -25.77 14.46 21.44
C TYR A 39 -24.68 13.39 21.59
N SER A 40 -24.69 12.64 22.70
CA SER A 40 -23.61 11.68 23.01
C SER A 40 -23.47 10.57 21.95
N ARG A 41 -24.61 10.12 21.37
CA ARG A 41 -24.69 9.02 20.40
C ARG A 41 -24.41 9.42 18.94
N TYR A 42 -24.30 10.71 18.62
CA TYR A 42 -24.15 11.16 17.22
C TYR A 42 -22.72 10.99 16.70
N ASN A 43 -22.58 10.54 15.44
CA ASN A 43 -21.28 10.40 14.77
C ASN A 43 -20.73 11.76 14.26
N LYS A 44 -19.48 11.80 13.77
CA LYS A 44 -18.81 13.06 13.40
C LYS A 44 -19.60 13.85 12.34
N SER A 45 -20.06 13.18 11.28
CA SER A 45 -20.81 13.79 10.19
C SER A 45 -22.19 14.31 10.63
N GLN A 46 -22.89 13.56 11.50
CA GLN A 46 -24.17 13.98 12.09
C GLN A 46 -24.01 15.22 12.99
N LEU A 47 -22.89 15.32 13.73
CA LEU A 47 -22.60 16.50 14.56
C LEU A 47 -22.28 17.74 13.69
N LEU A 48 -21.50 17.57 12.63
CA LEU A 48 -21.15 18.64 11.68
C LEU A 48 -22.39 19.18 10.97
N ARG A 49 -23.25 18.29 10.45
CA ARG A 49 -24.50 18.69 9.80
C ARG A 49 -25.41 19.46 10.75
N ARG A 50 -25.50 19.03 12.01
CA ARG A 50 -26.32 19.73 13.01
C ARG A 50 -25.77 21.10 13.39
N LEU A 51 -24.45 21.23 13.53
CA LEU A 51 -23.80 22.54 13.76
C LEU A 51 -24.05 23.49 12.59
N TYR A 52 -23.92 22.98 11.37
CA TYR A 52 -24.21 23.75 10.16
C TYR A 52 -25.68 24.20 10.08
N GLU A 53 -26.65 23.32 10.37
CA GLU A 53 -28.07 23.67 10.41
C GLU A 53 -28.39 24.79 11.41
N LEU A 54 -27.72 24.79 12.58
CA LEU A 54 -27.92 25.82 13.59
C LEU A 54 -27.31 27.16 13.16
N GLU A 55 -26.13 27.13 12.54
CA GLU A 55 -25.43 28.31 12.03
C GLU A 55 -26.17 28.94 10.82
N SER A 56 -26.46 28.15 9.79
CA SER A 56 -27.16 28.58 8.58
C SER A 56 -28.62 28.95 8.84
N GLY A 57 -29.27 28.31 9.80
CA GLY A 57 -30.63 28.62 10.21
C GLY A 57 -30.79 29.89 11.04
N GLY A 58 -29.70 30.63 11.30
CA GLY A 58 -29.72 31.88 12.07
C GLY A 58 -30.15 31.70 13.54
N ARG A 59 -30.08 30.47 14.06
CA ARG A 59 -30.55 30.12 15.42
C ARG A 59 -29.48 30.36 16.49
N VAL A 60 -28.32 30.89 16.11
CA VAL A 60 -27.19 31.17 17.00
C VAL A 60 -27.06 32.70 17.16
N PRO A 61 -27.24 33.24 18.37
CA PRO A 61 -26.99 34.65 18.64
C PRO A 61 -25.55 35.04 18.27
N ARG A 62 -25.37 36.25 17.72
CA ARG A 62 -24.08 36.74 17.21
C ARG A 62 -22.98 36.72 18.28
N GLU A 63 -23.32 37.06 19.52
CA GLU A 63 -22.40 37.06 20.67
C GLU A 63 -21.92 35.64 21.01
N THR A 64 -22.85 34.67 21.03
CA THR A 64 -22.55 33.25 21.21
C THR A 64 -21.67 32.70 20.09
N HIS A 65 -21.97 33.06 18.83
CA HIS A 65 -21.15 32.66 17.68
C HIS A 65 -19.71 33.15 17.83
N GLN A 66 -19.54 34.42 18.22
CA GLN A 66 -18.22 35.01 18.42
C GLN A 66 -17.45 34.37 19.58
N ALA A 67 -18.12 34.07 20.69
CA ALA A 67 -17.52 33.37 21.83
C ALA A 67 -17.04 31.96 21.46
N ILE A 68 -17.84 31.22 20.68
CA ILE A 68 -17.48 29.87 20.18
C ILE A 68 -16.24 29.93 19.29
N VAL A 69 -16.19 30.88 18.36
CA VAL A 69 -15.05 31.05 17.44
C VAL A 69 -13.77 31.39 18.24
N LEU A 70 -13.85 32.30 19.20
CA LEU A 70 -12.72 32.67 20.07
C LEU A 70 -12.22 31.50 20.91
N TRP A 71 -13.14 30.71 21.49
CA TRP A 71 -12.81 29.52 22.26
C TRP A 71 -12.11 28.46 21.40
N LEU A 72 -12.59 28.25 20.16
CA LEU A 72 -11.95 27.34 19.20
C LEU A 72 -10.54 27.82 18.82
N GLN A 73 -10.37 29.11 18.54
CA GLN A 73 -9.07 29.71 18.19
C GLN A 73 -8.05 29.66 19.33
N ARG A 74 -8.50 29.76 20.59
CA ARG A 74 -7.65 29.69 21.80
C ARG A 74 -7.45 28.26 22.33
N GLY A 75 -7.68 27.24 21.50
CA GLY A 75 -7.37 25.85 21.82
C GLY A 75 -8.43 25.13 22.66
N SER A 76 -9.66 25.64 22.72
CA SER A 76 -10.80 25.01 23.40
C SER A 76 -10.60 24.81 24.92
N ILE A 77 -9.91 25.76 25.56
CA ILE A 77 -9.60 25.77 27.00
C ILE A 77 -10.72 26.49 27.77
N GLY A 78 -11.15 25.94 28.92
CA GLY A 78 -12.21 26.53 29.73
C GLY A 78 -13.62 26.32 29.16
N HIS A 79 -14.61 27.02 29.71
CA HIS A 79 -16.00 26.95 29.26
C HIS A 79 -16.28 28.03 28.22
N ILE A 80 -17.18 27.78 27.26
CA ILE A 80 -17.48 28.73 26.17
C ILE A 80 -18.07 30.04 26.73
N SER A 81 -18.74 29.99 27.90
CA SER A 81 -19.24 31.19 28.62
C SER A 81 -18.15 32.21 28.93
N ASP A 82 -16.91 31.75 29.11
CA ASP A 82 -15.79 32.59 29.54
C ASP A 82 -15.33 33.54 28.41
N TYR A 83 -15.94 33.44 27.23
CA TYR A 83 -15.57 34.15 26.00
C TYR A 83 -16.67 35.11 25.53
N TYR A 84 -17.69 35.38 26.34
CA TYR A 84 -18.80 36.29 26.01
C TYR A 84 -18.47 37.78 26.17
N ASP A 85 -17.29 38.14 26.70
CA ASP A 85 -16.84 39.53 26.85
C ASP A 85 -15.60 39.84 26.00
N GLN A 86 -15.71 40.89 25.18
CA GLN A 86 -14.61 41.41 24.35
C GLN A 86 -13.94 42.60 25.04
N ASN A 87 -12.78 42.35 25.68
CA ASN A 87 -11.61 43.25 25.75
C ASN A 87 -10.53 42.65 26.67
N ASP A 88 -10.02 41.45 26.37
CA ASP A 88 -8.84 40.93 27.10
C ASP A 88 -7.75 40.42 26.12
N PRO A 89 -6.58 41.09 26.06
CA PRO A 89 -5.45 40.69 25.22
C PRO A 89 -4.78 39.40 25.77
N PRO A 90 -3.91 38.72 24.99
CA PRO A 90 -3.55 37.34 25.25
C PRO A 90 -2.60 37.22 26.44
N ARG A 91 -3.00 36.50 27.50
CA ARG A 91 -2.08 36.09 28.56
C ARG A 91 -1.43 34.76 28.17
N GLN A 92 -0.22 34.85 27.61
CA GLN A 92 0.69 33.71 27.54
C GLN A 92 1.05 33.24 28.96
N SER A 93 1.30 31.93 29.03
CA SER A 93 1.67 31.11 30.19
C SER A 93 2.43 31.82 31.31
N GLN A 94 2.08 31.53 32.57
CA GLN A 94 3.05 31.11 33.59
C GLN A 94 2.35 30.30 34.69
N ALA A 95 2.94 29.14 34.99
CA ALA A 95 2.66 28.34 36.14
C ALA A 95 3.14 29.02 37.43
N SER A 96 2.49 28.63 38.53
CA SER A 96 2.98 28.62 39.91
C SER A 96 3.05 29.95 40.69
N ARG A 97 2.76 29.79 42.00
CA ARG A 97 3.05 30.71 43.13
C ARG A 97 2.00 31.84 43.29
N VAL A 98 1.51 32.24 44.46
CA VAL A 98 1.71 31.92 45.89
C VAL A 98 0.77 32.88 46.64
N LEU A 99 0.19 32.42 47.76
CA LEU A 99 -0.24 33.20 48.93
C LEU A 99 -1.48 34.13 48.89
N LYS A 100 -2.44 33.69 49.73
CA LYS A 100 -2.99 34.37 50.93
C LYS A 100 -3.76 35.70 50.78
N ARG A 101 -5.00 35.61 51.30
CA ARG A 101 -5.68 36.53 52.26
C ARG A 101 -6.10 37.90 51.69
N LYS A 102 -7.09 38.62 52.21
CA LYS A 102 -8.27 38.47 53.09
C LYS A 102 -8.95 39.85 53.03
N ARG A 103 -10.29 39.86 53.03
CA ARG A 103 -11.22 40.84 53.67
C ARG A 103 -11.06 42.35 53.43
N SER A 104 -12.15 43.00 53.02
CA SER A 104 -13.02 43.89 53.84
C SER A 104 -14.10 44.56 52.95
N ALA A 105 -15.39 44.29 53.18
CA ALA A 105 -16.40 45.16 53.83
C ALA A 105 -16.89 46.33 52.92
N GLU A 106 -18.05 46.20 52.22
CA GLU A 106 -19.45 46.56 52.63
C GLU A 106 -19.84 48.00 52.18
N PRO A 107 -21.12 48.42 52.17
CA PRO A 107 -22.37 47.75 51.74
C PRO A 107 -23.32 48.70 50.94
N ILE A 108 -24.31 48.20 50.18
CA ILE A 108 -25.55 48.98 49.93
C ILE A 108 -26.79 48.06 50.02
N SER A 109 -27.79 48.67 50.66
CA SER A 109 -29.03 48.22 51.28
C SER A 109 -30.18 47.76 50.40
N ASN A 110 -31.17 47.21 51.11
CA ASN A 110 -32.58 46.93 50.78
C ASN A 110 -32.79 45.58 50.07
N GLY A 111 -33.35 44.55 50.69
CA GLY A 111 -34.38 44.53 51.73
C GLY A 111 -35.69 44.13 51.08
N TYR A 112 -36.07 42.86 51.19
CA TYR A 112 -37.42 42.41 51.52
C TYR A 112 -37.47 40.88 51.64
N ARG A 113 -37.92 40.44 52.82
CA ARG A 113 -38.59 39.16 53.15
C ARG A 113 -37.75 37.91 53.45
N ASP A 114 -37.37 37.85 54.72
CA ASP A 114 -37.71 36.74 55.62
C ASP A 114 -39.05 36.07 55.27
N ILE A 115 -39.02 34.75 55.07
CA ILE A 115 -39.74 33.71 55.82
C ILE A 115 -39.20 32.37 55.29
N ARG A 116 -38.13 31.85 55.91
CA ARG A 116 -37.90 30.42 56.12
C ARG A 116 -36.72 30.20 57.08
N ILE A 117 -36.87 30.62 58.32
CA ILE A 117 -35.91 30.25 59.37
C ILE A 117 -36.21 28.79 59.78
N LYS A 118 -35.11 28.03 59.96
CA LYS A 118 -34.95 26.82 60.77
C LYS A 118 -35.27 25.50 60.07
N HIS A 119 -34.31 24.97 59.32
CA HIS A 119 -33.95 23.53 59.30
C HIS A 119 -32.78 23.32 58.35
N GLU A 120 -31.53 23.68 58.71
CA GLU A 120 -30.36 23.19 57.94
C GLU A 120 -29.01 23.22 58.66
N ASP A 121 -28.94 23.50 59.97
CA ASP A 121 -27.71 23.33 60.73
C ASP A 121 -27.73 22.00 61.49
N SER A 122 -27.47 20.89 60.80
CA SER A 122 -26.81 19.67 61.31
C SER A 122 -26.85 18.52 60.29
N ILE A 123 -26.07 18.64 59.22
CA ILE A 123 -25.50 17.46 58.56
C ILE A 123 -24.01 17.72 58.40
N LYS A 124 -23.22 17.26 59.38
CA LYS A 124 -21.79 17.02 59.17
C LYS A 124 -21.70 15.87 58.18
N SER A 125 -21.53 16.16 56.90
CA SER A 125 -21.24 15.14 55.91
C SER A 125 -19.86 14.55 56.20
N GLU A 126 -19.81 13.24 56.42
CA GLU A 126 -18.58 12.47 56.39
C GLU A 126 -17.85 12.69 55.05
N PRO A 127 -16.50 12.68 55.03
CA PRO A 127 -15.76 12.71 53.77
C PRO A 127 -16.15 11.49 52.94
N GLN A 128 -16.86 11.70 51.83
CA GLN A 128 -17.09 10.67 50.84
C GLN A 128 -15.73 10.11 50.37
N PRO A 129 -15.54 8.78 50.30
CA PRO A 129 -14.29 8.21 49.82
C PRO A 129 -14.03 8.72 48.40
N GLN A 130 -12.93 9.44 48.21
CA GLN A 130 -12.55 9.92 46.89
C GLN A 130 -12.35 8.71 45.97
N PRO A 131 -12.89 8.75 44.74
CA PRO A 131 -12.72 7.66 43.80
C PRO A 131 -11.23 7.44 43.52
N GLN A 132 -10.77 6.19 43.68
CA GLN A 132 -9.40 5.81 43.34
C GLN A 132 -9.25 5.80 41.82
N LEU A 133 -8.59 6.83 41.31
CA LEU A 133 -8.24 6.98 39.89
C LEU A 133 -6.83 6.47 39.66
N LYS A 134 -6.61 5.82 38.50
CA LYS A 134 -5.32 5.36 38.01
C LYS A 134 -5.13 5.89 36.58
N GLU A 135 -3.92 6.35 36.27
CA GLU A 135 -3.55 6.81 34.93
C GLU A 135 -3.28 5.62 34.01
N CYS A 136 -3.78 5.67 32.77
CA CYS A 136 -3.52 4.65 31.75
C CYS A 136 -2.18 4.89 31.03
N SER A 137 -1.34 3.85 30.94
CA SER A 137 -0.03 3.89 30.25
C SER A 137 -0.08 4.19 28.75
N ILE A 138 -1.22 3.97 28.09
CA ILE A 138 -1.38 4.15 26.64
C ILE A 138 -2.06 5.46 26.27
N CYS A 139 -3.14 5.84 26.97
CA CYS A 139 -3.89 7.07 26.65
C CYS A 139 -3.62 8.25 27.60
N ALA A 140 -2.88 8.04 28.70
CA ALA A 140 -2.61 9.05 29.73
C ALA A 140 -3.89 9.67 30.33
N GLU A 141 -4.98 8.91 30.38
CA GLU A 141 -6.25 9.33 31.01
C GLU A 141 -6.35 8.76 32.43
N ASP A 142 -6.77 9.60 33.39
CA ASP A 142 -7.12 9.18 34.75
C ASP A 142 -8.49 8.51 34.78
N LEU A 143 -8.50 7.20 35.01
CA LEU A 143 -9.70 6.37 34.95
C LEU A 143 -9.93 5.63 36.27
N MET A 144 -11.19 5.27 36.53
CA MET A 144 -11.54 4.41 37.67
C MET A 144 -10.87 3.04 37.53
N LEU A 145 -10.47 2.43 38.65
CA LEU A 145 -9.88 1.08 38.67
C LEU A 145 -10.74 0.01 37.96
N ALA A 146 -12.07 0.18 37.90
CA ALA A 146 -12.98 -0.72 37.18
C ALA A 146 -12.78 -0.70 35.65
N ASN A 147 -12.16 0.34 35.10
CA ASN A 147 -11.84 0.44 33.66
C ASN A 147 -10.50 -0.22 33.31
N PHE A 148 -9.82 -0.82 34.28
CA PHE A 148 -8.60 -1.60 34.06
C PHE A 148 -8.93 -3.08 34.21
N PRO A 149 -8.41 -3.94 33.32
CA PRO A 149 -8.54 -5.38 33.49
C PRO A 149 -7.81 -5.79 34.76
N ARG A 150 -8.39 -6.73 35.53
CA ARG A 150 -7.71 -7.28 36.72
C ARG A 150 -6.49 -8.12 36.34
N GLN A 151 -6.62 -8.85 35.24
CA GLN A 151 -5.57 -9.66 34.63
C GLN A 151 -5.86 -9.73 33.14
N VAL A 152 -4.84 -9.57 32.30
CA VAL A 152 -4.98 -9.61 30.83
C VAL A 152 -4.82 -11.04 30.30
N SER A 153 -3.85 -11.78 30.83
CA SER A 153 -3.69 -13.21 30.60
C SER A 153 -3.08 -13.89 31.83
N ALA A 154 -3.21 -15.21 31.94
CA ALA A 154 -2.51 -16.00 32.95
C ALA A 154 -0.97 -15.89 32.81
N GLU A 155 -0.46 -15.70 31.58
CA GLU A 155 0.98 -15.52 31.33
C GLU A 155 1.47 -14.09 31.57
N CYS A 156 0.58 -13.13 31.80
CA CYS A 156 0.98 -11.75 32.11
C CYS A 156 1.43 -11.64 33.58
N THR A 157 2.72 -11.37 33.80
CA THR A 157 3.32 -11.19 35.15
C THR A 157 3.40 -9.72 35.60
N HIS A 158 2.82 -8.80 34.82
CA HIS A 158 2.80 -7.37 35.12
C HIS A 158 1.46 -6.93 35.73
N ASP A 159 1.50 -5.85 36.50
CA ASP A 159 0.27 -5.16 36.92
C ASP A 159 -0.35 -4.44 35.71
N PRO A 160 -1.66 -4.58 35.43
CA PRO A 160 -2.27 -3.97 34.26
C PRO A 160 -2.31 -2.44 34.39
N THR A 161 -1.49 -1.73 33.61
CA THR A 161 -1.48 -0.26 33.55
C THR A 161 -2.23 0.29 32.35
N CYS A 162 -2.65 -0.58 31.44
CA CYS A 162 -3.45 -0.27 30.28
C CYS A 162 -4.94 -0.42 30.59
N CYS A 163 -5.74 0.60 30.25
CA CYS A 163 -7.19 0.52 30.41
C CYS A 163 -7.83 -0.41 29.36
N SER A 164 -9.00 -0.96 29.67
CA SER A 164 -9.69 -1.93 28.82
C SER A 164 -9.99 -1.42 27.41
N SER A 165 -10.23 -0.11 27.24
CA SER A 165 -10.48 0.49 25.92
C SER A 165 -9.21 0.53 25.05
N CYS A 166 -8.05 0.81 25.65
CA CYS A 166 -6.77 0.79 24.95
C CYS A 166 -6.34 -0.64 24.64
N LEU A 167 -6.57 -1.58 25.55
CA LEU A 167 -6.33 -3.01 25.31
C LEU A 167 -7.19 -3.51 24.15
N SER A 168 -8.50 -3.25 24.18
CA SER A 168 -9.44 -3.64 23.11
C SER A 168 -9.01 -3.08 21.75
N ARG A 169 -8.63 -1.80 21.71
CA ARG A 169 -8.12 -1.14 20.49
C ARG A 169 -6.80 -1.75 20.00
N SER A 170 -5.88 -2.06 20.91
CA SER A 170 -4.62 -2.72 20.55
C SER A 170 -4.87 -4.10 19.94
N ILE A 171 -5.78 -4.88 20.53
CA ILE A 171 -6.19 -6.18 20.00
C ILE A 171 -6.81 -6.01 18.60
N GLY A 172 -7.72 -5.06 18.41
CA GLY A 172 -8.31 -4.76 17.10
C GLY A 172 -7.27 -4.46 16.01
N VAL A 173 -6.26 -3.64 16.31
CA VAL A 173 -5.16 -3.32 15.39
C VAL A 173 -4.30 -4.56 15.09
N GLN A 174 -4.03 -5.39 16.09
CA GLN A 174 -3.26 -6.63 15.91
C GLN A 174 -4.04 -7.65 15.07
N ILE A 175 -5.36 -7.76 15.24
CA ILE A 175 -6.21 -8.64 14.42
C ILE A 175 -6.15 -8.24 12.94
N GLU A 176 -5.99 -6.96 12.62
CA GLU A 176 -5.86 -6.50 11.24
C GLU A 176 -4.47 -6.79 10.66
N SER A 177 -3.42 -6.53 11.44
CA SER A 177 -2.02 -6.51 10.98
C SER A 177 -1.23 -7.81 11.16
N LYS A 178 -1.68 -8.73 12.02
CA LYS A 178 -0.98 -9.98 12.34
C LYS A 178 -1.80 -11.22 11.98
N GLU A 179 -1.12 -12.36 12.00
CA GLU A 179 -1.76 -13.68 12.01
C GLU A 179 -2.55 -13.90 13.30
N TRP A 180 -3.56 -14.75 13.22
CA TRP A 180 -4.53 -14.96 14.30
C TRP A 180 -3.89 -15.52 15.58
N ASP A 181 -2.82 -16.31 15.48
CA ASP A 181 -2.12 -16.94 16.60
C ASP A 181 -1.00 -16.07 17.20
N GLN A 182 -0.80 -14.85 16.69
CA GLN A 182 0.28 -13.94 17.08
C GLN A 182 -0.21 -12.67 17.81
N ILE A 183 -1.43 -12.69 18.31
CA ILE A 183 -2.01 -11.59 19.06
C ILE A 183 -1.38 -11.55 20.46
N THR A 184 -0.84 -10.39 20.84
CA THR A 184 -0.03 -10.23 22.04
C THR A 184 -0.54 -9.11 22.96
N CYS A 185 -0.24 -9.20 24.25
CA CYS A 185 -0.47 -8.14 25.21
C CYS A 185 0.37 -6.90 24.87
N PRO A 186 -0.19 -5.67 24.84
CA PRO A 186 0.56 -4.46 24.50
C PRO A 186 1.64 -4.07 25.53
N GLU A 187 1.59 -4.59 26.75
CA GLU A 187 2.53 -4.21 27.83
C GLU A 187 3.72 -5.17 27.95
N CYS A 188 3.49 -6.48 27.84
CA CYS A 188 4.54 -7.50 28.02
C CYS A 188 4.78 -8.39 26.80
N ALA A 189 4.03 -8.19 25.70
CA ALA A 189 4.09 -9.01 24.49
C ALA A 189 3.78 -10.52 24.70
N ALA A 190 3.23 -10.93 25.86
CA ALA A 190 2.73 -12.29 26.06
C ALA A 190 1.59 -12.60 25.08
N LEU A 191 1.54 -13.83 24.56
CA LEU A 191 0.49 -14.26 23.64
C LEU A 191 -0.87 -14.28 24.35
N LEU A 192 -1.92 -13.87 23.63
CA LEU A 192 -3.29 -13.90 24.12
C LEU A 192 -3.99 -15.14 23.57
N SER A 193 -4.61 -15.93 24.45
CA SER A 193 -5.46 -17.06 24.06
C SER A 193 -6.74 -16.58 23.38
N PHE A 194 -7.45 -17.50 22.73
CA PHE A 194 -8.77 -17.26 22.13
C PHE A 194 -9.75 -16.64 23.15
N ASP A 195 -9.77 -17.15 24.38
CA ASP A 195 -10.65 -16.66 25.45
C ASP A 195 -10.30 -15.22 25.86
N ASN A 196 -9.01 -14.89 25.92
CA ASN A 196 -8.57 -13.53 26.24
C ASN A 196 -8.99 -12.55 25.13
N VAL A 197 -8.79 -12.94 23.86
CA VAL A 197 -9.22 -12.11 22.72
C VAL A 197 -10.73 -11.94 22.73
N LYS A 198 -11.50 -12.99 22.99
CA LYS A 198 -12.97 -12.93 23.13
C LYS A 198 -13.44 -12.01 24.24
N LEU A 199 -12.72 -11.98 25.36
CA LEU A 199 -13.09 -11.17 26.53
C LEU A 199 -12.82 -9.67 26.32
N PHE A 200 -11.72 -9.32 25.64
CA PHE A 200 -11.25 -7.93 25.55
C PHE A 200 -11.48 -7.27 24.19
N ALA A 201 -11.63 -8.02 23.10
CA ALA A 201 -11.91 -7.45 21.79
C ALA A 201 -13.34 -6.88 21.70
N SER A 202 -13.55 -5.92 20.79
CA SER A 202 -14.92 -5.54 20.43
C SER A 202 -15.62 -6.70 19.72
N GLU A 203 -16.95 -6.76 19.77
CA GLU A 203 -17.73 -7.78 19.06
C GLU A 203 -17.36 -7.87 17.56
N THR A 204 -17.18 -6.71 16.91
CA THR A 204 -16.80 -6.66 15.50
C THR A 204 -15.37 -7.11 15.22
N ASP A 205 -14.43 -6.90 16.16
CA ASP A 205 -13.05 -7.36 16.03
C ASP A 205 -12.98 -8.86 16.30
N PHE A 206 -13.73 -9.35 17.29
CA PHE A 206 -13.79 -10.77 17.62
C PHE A 206 -14.37 -11.60 16.46
N ILE A 207 -15.42 -11.13 15.77
CA ILE A 207 -15.95 -11.81 14.57
C ILE A 207 -14.86 -11.93 13.49
N ARG A 208 -14.04 -10.88 13.30
CA ARG A 208 -12.92 -10.92 12.34
C ARG A 208 -11.84 -11.90 12.77
N TYR A 209 -11.49 -11.89 14.06
CA TYR A 209 -10.53 -12.82 14.64
C TYR A 209 -10.99 -14.29 14.52
N ASP A 210 -12.24 -14.57 14.90
CA ASP A 210 -12.85 -15.90 14.82
C ASP A 210 -12.83 -16.41 13.38
N LYS A 211 -13.25 -15.55 12.42
CA LYS A 211 -13.17 -15.86 10.99
C LYS A 211 -11.75 -16.15 10.52
N LYS A 212 -10.76 -15.35 10.92
CA LYS A 212 -9.35 -15.60 10.58
C LYS A 212 -8.87 -16.93 11.16
N SER A 213 -9.20 -17.23 12.41
CA SER A 213 -8.82 -18.49 13.06
C SER A 213 -9.43 -19.70 12.37
N LEU A 214 -10.73 -19.63 12.02
CA LEU A 214 -11.42 -20.68 11.28
C LEU A 214 -10.81 -20.85 9.89
N SER A 215 -10.59 -19.75 9.16
CA SER A 215 -9.95 -19.78 7.84
C SER A 215 -8.59 -20.48 7.90
N SER A 216 -7.76 -20.16 8.89
CA SER A 216 -6.46 -20.82 9.05
C SER A 216 -6.55 -22.32 9.31
N CYS A 217 -7.59 -22.78 10.03
CA CYS A 217 -7.81 -24.21 10.29
C CYS A 217 -8.23 -24.98 9.03
N ILE A 218 -9.06 -24.37 8.17
CA ILE A 218 -9.64 -25.03 6.99
C ILE A 218 -8.87 -24.76 5.69
N GLN A 219 -7.93 -23.82 5.69
CA GLN A 219 -7.21 -23.42 4.47
C GLN A 219 -6.38 -24.54 3.85
N ASN A 220 -5.95 -25.52 4.65
CA ASN A 220 -5.21 -26.69 4.19
C ASN A 220 -6.09 -27.83 3.69
N ASP A 221 -7.42 -27.70 3.81
CA ASP A 221 -8.34 -28.69 3.26
C ASP A 221 -8.30 -28.61 1.73
N PRO A 222 -8.10 -29.73 1.01
CA PRO A 222 -8.00 -29.73 -0.45
C PRO A 222 -9.29 -29.24 -1.13
N ASN A 223 -10.43 -29.40 -0.45
CA ASN A 223 -11.74 -29.00 -0.93
C ASN A 223 -12.12 -27.59 -0.50
N PHE A 224 -11.30 -26.89 0.28
CA PHE A 224 -11.56 -25.49 0.62
C PHE A 224 -11.32 -24.57 -0.58
N THR A 225 -12.21 -23.60 -0.78
CA THR A 225 -12.04 -22.56 -1.80
C THR A 225 -12.58 -21.22 -1.31
N ASN A 226 -11.77 -20.19 -1.49
CA ASN A 226 -12.15 -18.80 -1.22
C ASN A 226 -13.11 -18.30 -2.32
N CYS A 227 -14.11 -17.53 -1.91
CA CYS A 227 -14.99 -16.83 -2.82
C CYS A 227 -14.25 -15.65 -3.47
N LEU A 228 -14.36 -15.53 -4.80
CA LEU A 228 -13.77 -14.42 -5.56
C LEU A 228 -14.77 -13.31 -5.91
N GLY A 229 -15.94 -13.33 -5.27
CA GLY A 229 -16.96 -12.30 -5.42
C GLY A 229 -16.47 -10.94 -4.91
N PRO A 230 -16.81 -9.84 -5.60
CA PRO A 230 -16.37 -8.50 -5.20
C PRO A 230 -16.91 -8.15 -3.80
N GLY A 231 -16.00 -7.90 -2.85
CA GLY A 231 -16.33 -7.58 -1.46
C GLY A 231 -16.72 -8.78 -0.58
N CYS A 232 -16.64 -10.01 -1.10
CA CYS A 232 -16.84 -11.22 -0.31
C CYS A 232 -15.49 -11.73 0.20
N ASN A 233 -15.30 -11.78 1.52
CA ASN A 233 -14.11 -12.35 2.14
C ASN A 233 -14.42 -13.70 2.79
N ASP A 234 -15.26 -14.51 2.14
CA ASP A 234 -15.75 -15.78 2.64
C ASP A 234 -15.20 -16.96 1.86
N GLY A 235 -15.21 -18.15 2.46
CA GLY A 235 -14.74 -19.38 1.84
C GLY A 235 -15.57 -20.56 2.29
N GLN A 236 -15.59 -21.63 1.50
CA GLN A 236 -16.34 -22.83 1.81
C GLN A 236 -15.61 -24.07 1.34
N ILE A 237 -15.87 -25.18 2.03
CA ILE A 237 -15.48 -26.52 1.58
C ILE A 237 -16.47 -26.94 0.50
N HIS A 238 -15.94 -27.33 -0.65
CA HIS A 238 -16.68 -27.76 -1.83
C HIS A 238 -16.52 -29.27 -2.01
N GLU A 239 -17.47 -30.03 -1.44
CA GLU A 239 -17.43 -31.50 -1.44
C GLU A 239 -17.42 -32.13 -2.84
N GLY A 240 -17.93 -31.42 -3.84
CA GLY A 240 -17.96 -31.88 -5.22
C GLY A 240 -16.60 -31.86 -5.92
N GLY A 241 -15.57 -31.27 -5.31
CA GLY A 241 -14.20 -31.23 -5.83
C GLY A 241 -14.11 -30.75 -7.28
N ASP A 242 -13.19 -31.35 -8.04
CA ASP A 242 -12.98 -31.08 -9.47
C ASP A 242 -14.08 -31.66 -10.37
N ASP A 243 -14.81 -32.69 -9.92
CA ASP A 243 -15.91 -33.30 -10.68
C ASP A 243 -17.10 -32.33 -10.81
N GLN A 244 -17.25 -31.40 -9.86
CA GLN A 244 -18.25 -30.33 -9.89
C GLN A 244 -17.54 -28.98 -9.81
N PRO A 245 -16.90 -28.50 -10.87
CA PRO A 245 -15.99 -27.36 -10.79
C PRO A 245 -16.70 -26.02 -10.48
N ILE A 246 -18.03 -25.97 -10.48
CA ILE A 246 -18.79 -24.76 -10.16
C ILE A 246 -19.02 -24.67 -8.65
N MET A 247 -18.20 -23.88 -7.97
CA MET A 247 -18.47 -23.51 -6.58
C MET A 247 -19.35 -22.25 -6.55
N THR A 248 -20.51 -22.33 -5.90
CA THR A 248 -21.38 -21.18 -5.66
C THR A 248 -21.25 -20.76 -4.20
N CYS A 249 -20.81 -19.52 -3.96
CA CYS A 249 -20.63 -18.98 -2.62
C CYS A 249 -21.95 -18.92 -1.86
N ARG A 250 -22.03 -19.51 -0.67
CA ARG A 250 -23.25 -19.50 0.18
C ARG A 250 -23.65 -18.11 0.69
N THR A 251 -22.70 -17.17 0.72
CA THR A 251 -22.91 -15.82 1.28
C THR A 251 -23.31 -14.78 0.24
N CYS A 252 -22.67 -14.79 -0.94
CA CYS A 252 -22.92 -13.80 -1.99
C CYS A 252 -23.40 -14.39 -3.33
N SER A 253 -23.58 -15.71 -3.42
CA SER A 253 -24.00 -16.45 -4.62
C SER A 253 -23.08 -16.28 -5.83
N PHE A 254 -21.86 -15.75 -5.64
CA PHE A 254 -20.86 -15.64 -6.70
C PHE A 254 -20.33 -17.01 -7.11
N LYS A 255 -20.15 -17.21 -8.41
CA LYS A 255 -19.67 -18.47 -8.99
C LYS A 255 -18.17 -18.41 -9.24
N THR A 256 -17.45 -19.38 -8.69
CA THR A 256 -16.00 -19.54 -8.80
C THR A 256 -15.71 -20.91 -9.37
N CYS A 257 -14.77 -21.00 -10.30
CA CYS A 257 -14.24 -22.28 -10.76
C CYS A 257 -13.33 -22.87 -9.68
N PHE A 258 -13.70 -24.03 -9.15
CA PHE A 258 -12.96 -24.75 -8.12
C PHE A 258 -11.62 -25.28 -8.65
N THR A 259 -11.58 -25.78 -9.88
CA THR A 259 -10.36 -26.33 -10.50
C THR A 259 -9.33 -25.23 -10.80
N HIS A 260 -9.77 -24.13 -11.43
CA HIS A 260 -8.88 -23.03 -11.85
C HIS A 260 -8.70 -21.92 -10.79
N LYS A 261 -9.44 -21.97 -9.68
CA LYS A 261 -9.45 -20.94 -8.62
C LYS A 261 -9.61 -19.52 -9.16
N MET A 262 -10.57 -19.33 -10.07
CA MET A 262 -10.86 -18.05 -10.74
C MET A 262 -12.38 -17.86 -10.91
N PRO A 263 -12.87 -16.65 -11.27
CA PRO A 263 -14.28 -16.47 -11.59
C PRO A 263 -14.77 -17.48 -12.64
N TRP A 264 -16.00 -17.96 -12.49
CA TRP A 264 -16.54 -18.99 -13.38
C TRP A 264 -16.57 -18.55 -14.85
N HIS A 265 -15.98 -19.34 -15.74
CA HIS A 265 -16.01 -19.15 -17.19
C HIS A 265 -17.34 -19.70 -17.75
N THR A 266 -18.35 -18.83 -17.89
CA THR A 266 -19.74 -19.23 -18.19
C THR A 266 -19.94 -20.05 -19.46
N ASP A 267 -19.06 -19.87 -20.44
CA ASP A 267 -19.29 -20.35 -21.80
C ASP A 267 -18.37 -21.53 -22.19
N LEU A 268 -17.52 -21.98 -21.25
CA LEU A 268 -16.53 -23.03 -21.49
C LEU A 268 -16.58 -24.05 -20.35
N THR A 269 -16.33 -25.32 -20.70
CA THR A 269 -15.93 -26.33 -19.70
C THR A 269 -14.51 -26.03 -19.22
N CYS A 270 -14.08 -26.64 -18.11
CA CYS A 270 -12.69 -26.47 -17.65
C CYS A 270 -11.69 -26.85 -18.75
N GLU A 271 -11.91 -27.98 -19.42
CA GLU A 271 -11.09 -28.44 -20.55
C GLU A 271 -11.08 -27.44 -21.73
N GLY A 272 -12.24 -26.86 -22.07
CA GLY A 272 -12.33 -25.85 -23.13
C GLY A 272 -11.61 -24.55 -22.76
N TYR A 273 -11.63 -24.18 -21.49
CA TYR A 273 -10.87 -23.04 -20.97
C TYR A 273 -9.35 -23.30 -21.04
N ASP A 274 -8.91 -24.50 -20.67
CA ASP A 274 -7.50 -24.90 -20.74
C ASP A 274 -6.97 -24.89 -22.18
N GLU A 275 -7.74 -25.42 -23.14
CA GLU A 275 -7.32 -25.39 -24.54
C GLU A 275 -7.24 -23.95 -25.07
N GLN A 276 -8.22 -23.10 -24.74
CA GLN A 276 -8.17 -21.69 -25.12
C GLN A 276 -6.99 -20.97 -24.47
N SER A 277 -6.65 -21.30 -23.23
CA SER A 277 -5.49 -20.76 -22.52
C SER A 277 -4.17 -21.19 -23.18
N ARG A 278 -4.03 -22.47 -23.53
CA ARG A 278 -2.88 -23.01 -24.27
C ARG A 278 -2.71 -22.33 -25.63
N GLU A 279 -3.80 -22.16 -26.37
CA GLU A 279 -3.77 -21.52 -27.68
C GLU A 279 -3.37 -20.04 -27.56
N ARG A 280 -3.90 -19.32 -26.56
CA ARG A 280 -3.48 -17.94 -26.28
C ARG A 280 -1.98 -17.86 -25.99
N LEU A 281 -1.46 -18.75 -25.15
CA LEU A 281 -0.02 -18.79 -24.83
C LEU A 281 0.82 -19.07 -26.08
N ARG A 282 0.40 -19.98 -26.96
CA ARG A 282 1.09 -20.23 -28.25
C ARG A 282 1.07 -19.00 -29.16
N GLN A 283 -0.05 -18.29 -29.24
CA GLN A 283 -0.16 -17.07 -30.03
C GLN A 283 0.69 -15.93 -29.46
N GLU A 284 0.77 -15.80 -28.14
CA GLU A 284 1.64 -14.83 -27.46
C GLU A 284 3.12 -15.15 -27.71
N GLU A 285 3.53 -16.42 -27.64
CA GLU A 285 4.89 -16.86 -27.96
C GLU A 285 5.24 -16.60 -29.43
N ALA A 286 4.36 -17.01 -30.37
CA ALA A 286 4.54 -16.74 -31.79
C ALA A 286 4.59 -15.24 -32.11
N SER A 287 3.79 -14.43 -31.44
CA SER A 287 3.83 -12.96 -31.55
C SER A 287 5.17 -12.41 -31.06
N HIS A 288 5.69 -12.93 -29.95
CA HIS A 288 6.98 -12.51 -29.42
C HIS A 288 8.15 -12.89 -30.33
N ASP A 289 8.12 -14.09 -30.91
CA ASP A 289 9.11 -14.57 -31.90
C ASP A 289 9.08 -13.68 -33.15
N LEU A 290 7.89 -13.41 -33.70
CA LEU A 290 7.74 -12.48 -34.84
C LEU A 290 8.25 -11.08 -34.51
N MET A 291 8.02 -10.57 -33.28
CA MET A 291 8.58 -9.29 -32.84
C MET A 291 10.11 -9.33 -32.81
N ASP A 292 10.73 -10.44 -32.39
CA ASP A 292 12.18 -10.60 -32.35
C ASP A 292 12.82 -10.77 -33.74
N GLU A 293 12.10 -11.36 -34.71
CA GLU A 293 12.54 -11.48 -36.09
C GLU A 293 12.45 -10.15 -36.86
N VAL A 294 11.32 -9.46 -36.73
CA VAL A 294 11.01 -8.27 -37.54
C VAL A 294 11.61 -7.00 -36.95
N THR A 295 11.86 -6.97 -35.63
CA THR A 295 12.38 -5.79 -34.94
C THR A 295 13.70 -6.06 -34.25
N LYS A 296 14.59 -5.07 -34.26
CA LYS A 296 15.86 -5.10 -33.51
C LYS A 296 15.92 -3.90 -32.57
N ARG A 297 16.69 -4.01 -31.48
CA ARG A 297 16.89 -2.90 -30.54
C ARG A 297 17.95 -1.94 -31.05
N CYS A 298 17.69 -0.64 -30.93
CA CYS A 298 18.72 0.37 -31.19
C CYS A 298 19.86 0.25 -30.17
N PRO A 299 21.14 0.21 -30.58
CA PRO A 299 22.26 0.07 -29.66
C PRO A 299 22.38 1.23 -28.66
N ASN A 300 21.92 2.43 -29.04
CA ASN A 300 21.97 3.62 -28.17
C ASN A 300 20.74 3.72 -27.22
N CYS A 301 19.51 3.66 -27.74
CA CYS A 301 18.30 3.89 -26.92
C CYS A 301 17.51 2.63 -26.53
N GLN A 302 17.91 1.44 -26.99
CA GLN A 302 17.34 0.13 -26.64
C GLN A 302 15.86 -0.12 -27.02
N ILE A 303 15.23 0.84 -27.72
CA ILE A 303 13.88 0.69 -28.27
C ILE A 303 13.92 -0.21 -29.50
N ARG A 304 12.90 -1.09 -29.61
CA ARG A 304 12.68 -1.94 -30.78
C ARG A 304 12.28 -1.08 -31.98
N ILE A 305 12.99 -1.26 -33.07
CA ILE A 305 12.77 -0.57 -34.35
C ILE A 305 12.73 -1.63 -35.46
N GLN A 306 11.98 -1.35 -36.52
CA GLN A 306 11.90 -2.21 -37.71
C GLN A 306 12.91 -1.72 -38.76
N LYS A 307 13.45 -2.64 -39.59
CA LYS A 307 14.32 -2.27 -40.70
C LYS A 307 13.52 -1.40 -41.69
N ASN A 308 14.07 -0.26 -42.11
CA ASN A 308 13.53 0.49 -43.23
C ASN A 308 13.95 -0.21 -44.54
N GLU A 309 13.07 -0.28 -45.54
CA GLU A 309 13.39 -0.89 -46.83
C GLU A 309 14.58 -0.19 -47.52
N GLY A 310 15.46 -0.98 -48.16
CA GLY A 310 16.46 -0.48 -49.12
C GLY A 310 17.93 -0.50 -48.69
N CYS A 311 18.30 -0.31 -47.42
CA CYS A 311 19.71 -0.26 -47.00
C CYS A 311 19.92 -0.74 -45.55
N ASP A 312 21.06 -1.35 -45.26
CA ASP A 312 21.48 -1.75 -43.90
C ASP A 312 22.07 -0.58 -43.10
N HIS A 313 22.22 0.60 -43.69
CA HIS A 313 22.44 1.84 -42.93
C HIS A 313 21.12 2.32 -42.33
N MET A 314 21.00 2.24 -41.00
CA MET A 314 19.80 2.56 -40.27
C MET A 314 20.00 3.75 -39.34
N THR A 315 19.10 4.73 -39.43
CA THR A 315 19.01 5.84 -38.49
C THR A 315 17.84 5.60 -37.53
N CYS A 316 18.09 5.64 -36.22
CA CYS A 316 17.04 5.51 -35.21
C CYS A 316 16.07 6.70 -35.30
N ARG A 317 14.85 6.45 -35.78
CA ARG A 317 13.79 7.46 -35.98
C ARG A 317 12.96 7.74 -34.72
N LEU A 318 13.46 7.41 -33.54
CA LEU A 318 12.75 7.74 -32.31
C LEU A 318 12.62 9.27 -32.21
N LEU A 319 11.41 9.76 -32.49
CA LEU A 319 11.00 11.15 -32.38
C LEU A 319 9.99 11.22 -31.24
N ASN A 320 10.37 11.84 -30.12
CA ASN A 320 9.51 12.28 -29.01
C ASN A 320 8.17 11.54 -28.88
N ILE A 321 8.21 10.23 -28.64
CA ILE A 321 7.02 9.51 -28.17
C ILE A 321 7.02 9.67 -26.66
N GLY A 322 6.46 10.78 -26.19
CA GLY A 322 6.35 11.10 -24.79
C GLY A 322 5.00 11.71 -24.46
N VAL A 323 4.10 10.87 -23.95
CA VAL A 323 3.01 11.28 -23.04
C VAL A 323 3.56 11.72 -21.66
N ILE A 324 4.89 11.74 -21.50
CA ILE A 324 5.62 12.20 -20.33
C ILE A 324 6.58 13.31 -20.78
N GLU A 325 6.22 14.54 -20.48
CA GLU A 325 6.82 15.82 -20.96
C GLU A 325 8.33 15.99 -20.69
N TYR A 326 8.98 15.10 -19.92
CA TYR A 326 10.32 15.33 -19.37
C TYR A 326 11.42 14.39 -19.92
N LEU A 327 11.09 13.44 -20.82
CA LEU A 327 12.07 12.52 -21.43
C LEU A 327 12.09 12.57 -22.98
N GLY A 328 11.74 13.73 -23.56
CA GLY A 328 11.81 14.00 -25.00
C GLY A 328 13.26 14.01 -25.52
N ARG A 329 13.87 12.84 -25.70
CA ARG A 329 15.16 12.67 -26.37
C ARG A 329 14.96 12.00 -27.72
N SER A 330 15.26 12.73 -28.79
CA SER A 330 15.41 12.14 -30.12
C SER A 330 16.73 11.37 -30.20
N CYS A 331 16.69 10.08 -30.50
CA CYS A 331 17.91 9.25 -30.54
C CYS A 331 18.79 9.58 -31.76
N LYS A 332 18.22 9.53 -32.98
CA LYS A 332 18.90 9.84 -34.26
C LYS A 332 20.24 9.13 -34.50
N HIS A 333 20.54 8.07 -33.76
CA HIS A 333 21.77 7.31 -33.89
C HIS A 333 21.80 6.54 -35.21
N GLU A 334 22.91 6.60 -35.92
CA GLU A 334 23.16 5.96 -37.21
C GLU A 334 24.04 4.73 -37.01
N PHE A 335 23.61 3.57 -37.48
CA PHE A 335 24.31 2.32 -37.27
C PHE A 335 24.02 1.30 -38.38
N CYS A 336 24.86 0.27 -38.49
CA CYS A 336 24.64 -0.85 -39.39
C CYS A 336 23.61 -1.85 -38.81
N TRP A 337 22.56 -2.18 -39.55
CA TRP A 337 21.50 -3.09 -39.13
C TRP A 337 21.94 -4.54 -38.94
N GLU A 338 23.01 -4.97 -39.61
CA GLU A 338 23.58 -6.31 -39.44
C GLU A 338 24.42 -6.42 -38.17
N CYS A 339 25.37 -5.50 -37.98
CA CYS A 339 26.41 -5.62 -36.96
C CYS A 339 26.31 -4.63 -35.79
N PHE A 340 25.34 -3.71 -35.83
CA PHE A 340 25.07 -2.68 -34.81
C PHE A 340 26.21 -1.69 -34.53
N VAL A 341 27.26 -1.70 -35.35
CA VAL A 341 28.37 -0.74 -35.26
C VAL A 341 27.88 0.65 -35.67
N ASP A 342 28.37 1.67 -34.96
CA ASP A 342 28.12 3.09 -35.25
C ASP A 342 28.60 3.44 -36.65
N PHE A 343 27.72 4.02 -37.46
CA PHE A 343 28.03 4.35 -38.84
C PHE A 343 29.03 5.50 -38.97
N GLN A 344 29.13 6.38 -37.96
CA GLN A 344 30.15 7.43 -37.93
C GLN A 344 31.56 6.84 -37.87
N LEU A 345 31.75 5.73 -37.14
CA LEU A 345 33.03 5.04 -37.05
C LEU A 345 33.42 4.42 -38.41
N ILE A 346 32.51 3.65 -39.01
CA ILE A 346 32.69 3.03 -40.32
C ILE A 346 33.04 4.08 -41.39
N ARG A 347 32.35 5.23 -41.38
CA ARG A 347 32.60 6.32 -42.33
C ARG A 347 33.96 7.01 -42.11
N SER A 348 34.45 7.07 -40.87
CA SER A 348 35.70 7.76 -40.52
C SER A 348 36.96 6.94 -40.79
N VAL A 349 36.86 5.61 -40.66
CA VAL A 349 37.99 4.69 -40.83
C VAL A 349 37.87 3.95 -42.15
N SER A 350 37.04 2.91 -42.19
CA SER A 350 36.80 2.06 -43.35
C SER A 350 35.76 0.99 -43.00
N ASN A 351 35.44 0.13 -43.97
CA ASN A 351 34.66 -1.09 -43.81
C ASN A 351 35.30 -2.13 -42.88
N GLU A 352 36.53 -1.90 -42.41
CA GLU A 352 37.23 -2.76 -41.43
C GLU A 352 36.60 -2.69 -40.03
N GLU A 353 35.84 -1.62 -39.76
CA GLU A 353 35.19 -1.40 -38.46
C GLU A 353 33.84 -2.14 -38.33
N HIS A 354 33.32 -2.73 -39.41
CA HIS A 354 32.23 -3.68 -39.27
C HIS A 354 32.69 -4.91 -38.47
N LEU A 355 31.78 -5.55 -37.73
CA LEU A 355 32.09 -6.85 -37.14
C LEU A 355 32.48 -7.84 -38.23
N SER A 356 33.43 -8.74 -37.95
CA SER A 356 33.93 -9.73 -38.92
C SER A 356 32.84 -10.68 -39.47
N THR A 357 31.69 -10.75 -38.79
CA THR A 357 30.50 -11.51 -39.20
C THR A 357 29.56 -10.73 -40.12
N CYS A 358 29.79 -9.43 -40.33
CA CYS A 358 29.00 -8.56 -41.19
C CYS A 358 29.36 -8.74 -42.67
N SER A 359 28.37 -8.68 -43.56
CA SER A 359 28.59 -8.77 -45.00
C SER A 359 29.45 -7.62 -45.54
N TYR A 360 29.41 -6.47 -44.88
CA TYR A 360 30.14 -5.26 -45.26
C TYR A 360 31.57 -5.19 -44.72
N PHE A 361 32.01 -6.14 -43.90
CA PHE A 361 33.39 -6.19 -43.43
C PHE A 361 34.35 -6.35 -44.60
N THR A 362 35.46 -5.59 -44.62
CA THR A 362 36.43 -5.56 -45.74
C THR A 362 36.89 -6.96 -46.20
N GLY A 363 37.01 -7.92 -45.28
CA GLY A 363 37.37 -9.30 -45.60
C GLY A 363 36.28 -10.12 -46.29
N ASN A 364 35.01 -9.70 -46.18
CA ASN A 364 33.83 -10.40 -46.70
C ASN A 364 33.28 -9.75 -47.99
N LEU A 365 33.78 -8.57 -48.37
CA LEU A 365 33.33 -7.89 -49.58
C LEU A 365 33.72 -8.68 -50.85
N PRO A 366 32.85 -8.73 -51.87
CA PRO A 366 33.18 -9.35 -53.14
C PRO A 366 34.42 -8.69 -53.77
N ARG A 367 35.48 -9.46 -53.99
CA ARG A 367 36.63 -8.99 -54.78
C ARG A 367 36.19 -8.89 -56.24
N TYR A 368 35.91 -7.69 -56.72
CA TYR A 368 35.66 -7.46 -58.14
C TYR A 368 36.96 -7.68 -58.95
N PRO A 369 36.97 -8.49 -60.03
CA PRO A 369 38.20 -8.84 -60.76
C PRO A 369 38.82 -7.74 -61.63
N TYR A 370 38.27 -6.52 -61.66
CA TYR A 370 38.78 -5.45 -62.53
C TYR A 370 39.42 -4.32 -61.73
N GLN A 371 40.61 -4.57 -61.20
CA GLN A 371 41.58 -3.52 -60.88
C GLN A 371 43.00 -4.09 -60.99
N LEU A 372 43.33 -4.51 -62.21
CA LEU A 372 44.71 -4.63 -62.65
C LEU A 372 45.05 -3.41 -63.53
N HIS A 373 46.05 -2.64 -63.07
CA HIS A 373 46.85 -1.61 -63.76
C HIS A 373 46.34 -0.15 -63.72
N TYR A 374 47.01 0.70 -62.94
CA TYR A 374 48.10 1.57 -63.43
C TYR A 374 48.87 2.22 -62.26
N PRO A 375 50.21 2.27 -62.26
CA PRO A 375 50.97 3.02 -61.27
C PRO A 375 50.98 4.51 -61.67
N LEU A 376 50.24 5.36 -60.95
CA LEU A 376 50.43 6.81 -61.07
C LEU A 376 51.49 7.27 -60.09
N GLN A 377 52.56 7.75 -60.71
CA GLN A 377 53.79 8.26 -60.12
C GLN A 377 53.51 9.41 -59.14
N VAL A 378 54.15 9.32 -57.98
CA VAL A 378 54.25 10.41 -57.00
C VAL A 378 55.24 11.46 -57.51
N PRO A 379 54.91 12.75 -57.54
CA PRO A 379 55.93 13.80 -57.55
C PRO A 379 56.26 14.23 -56.11
N ARG A 380 57.54 14.09 -55.73
CA ARG A 380 58.14 14.64 -54.51
C ARG A 380 58.28 16.17 -54.58
N ARG A 381 58.03 16.87 -53.45
CA ARG A 381 58.89 17.91 -52.84
C ARG A 381 58.28 18.36 -51.49
N HIS A 382 58.89 17.97 -50.36
CA HIS A 382 59.70 18.78 -49.39
C HIS A 382 58.86 19.81 -48.58
N GLN A 383 58.53 19.54 -47.30
CA GLN A 383 59.23 19.94 -46.05
C GLN A 383 59.53 21.46 -46.00
N ALA A 384 59.26 22.26 -44.95
CA ALA A 384 59.07 22.08 -43.50
C ALA A 384 58.22 23.28 -42.96
N ILE A 385 57.80 23.41 -41.69
CA ILE A 385 58.59 23.74 -40.49
C ILE A 385 57.64 23.64 -39.27
N ALA A 386 58.10 22.92 -38.23
CA ALA A 386 58.04 23.15 -36.77
C ALA A 386 56.73 23.64 -36.09
N ARG A 387 56.32 23.28 -34.86
CA ARG A 387 57.02 22.98 -33.59
C ARG A 387 56.14 22.14 -32.64
N SER A 388 56.82 21.48 -31.71
CA SER A 388 56.39 20.67 -30.54
C SER A 388 55.36 21.30 -29.57
N ALA A 389 54.48 20.47 -28.98
CA ALA A 389 54.25 20.34 -27.52
C ALA A 389 53.18 19.28 -27.15
N THR A 390 53.51 18.39 -26.22
CA THR A 390 52.65 17.56 -25.33
C THR A 390 51.92 18.41 -24.27
N PRO A 391 51.06 17.87 -23.35
CA PRO A 391 50.08 16.76 -23.43
C PRO A 391 48.70 17.06 -22.76
N GLY A 392 47.67 16.24 -23.07
CA GLY A 392 46.49 15.97 -22.22
C GLY A 392 45.16 15.86 -23.00
N PRO A 393 44.05 15.36 -22.40
CA PRO A 393 43.87 14.26 -21.44
C PRO A 393 43.29 12.99 -22.11
N ALA A 394 43.29 11.88 -21.37
CA ALA A 394 43.06 10.52 -21.85
C ALA A 394 41.72 10.27 -22.59
N PRO A 395 41.72 9.42 -23.63
CA PRO A 395 40.53 9.09 -24.41
C PRO A 395 39.53 8.21 -23.62
N PRO A 396 38.21 8.34 -23.87
CA PRO A 396 37.22 7.46 -23.26
C PRO A 396 37.40 6.02 -23.73
N ARG A 397 37.30 5.10 -22.76
CA ARG A 397 37.72 3.70 -22.83
C ARG A 397 36.92 2.90 -23.86
N THR A 398 37.63 2.27 -24.79
CA THR A 398 37.10 1.38 -25.82
C THR A 398 37.13 -0.11 -25.42
N ALA A 399 37.38 -0.42 -24.15
CA ALA A 399 37.41 -1.80 -23.67
C ALA A 399 36.74 -1.95 -22.30
N PHE A 400 35.80 -2.89 -22.24
CA PHE A 400 35.24 -3.39 -20.99
C PHE A 400 36.35 -3.98 -20.12
N THR A 401 36.36 -3.59 -18.86
CA THR A 401 37.19 -4.16 -17.81
C THR A 401 36.91 -5.65 -17.60
N PRO A 402 37.85 -6.38 -17.00
CA PRO A 402 37.62 -7.77 -16.58
C PRO A 402 36.35 -7.94 -15.72
N GLN A 403 35.97 -6.91 -14.95
CA GLN A 403 34.77 -6.90 -14.10
C GLN A 403 33.48 -6.72 -14.92
N GLU A 404 33.51 -5.98 -16.03
CA GLU A 404 32.40 -5.81 -16.98
C GLU A 404 32.21 -7.04 -17.88
N ARG A 405 33.30 -7.72 -18.26
CA ARG A 405 33.21 -9.05 -18.91
C ARG A 405 32.60 -10.11 -17.99
N ALA A 406 32.96 -10.12 -16.71
CA ALA A 406 32.38 -11.04 -15.72
C ALA A 406 30.88 -10.78 -15.40
N ILE A 407 30.32 -9.63 -15.78
CA ILE A 407 28.88 -9.34 -15.69
C ILE A 407 28.16 -9.83 -16.97
N VAL A 408 28.76 -9.60 -18.14
CA VAL A 408 28.27 -10.13 -19.43
C VAL A 408 28.24 -11.66 -19.42
N ASP A 409 29.29 -12.30 -18.92
CA ASP A 409 29.36 -13.77 -18.82
C ASP A 409 28.34 -14.35 -17.82
N ARG A 410 28.00 -13.63 -16.73
CA ARG A 410 26.92 -14.01 -15.80
C ARG A 410 25.52 -13.88 -16.42
N ILE A 411 25.32 -12.91 -17.30
CA ILE A 411 24.07 -12.73 -18.04
C ILE A 411 23.90 -13.84 -19.10
N HIS A 412 24.99 -14.27 -19.74
CA HIS A 412 24.99 -15.42 -20.64
C HIS A 412 24.78 -16.77 -19.92
N ALA A 413 25.35 -16.97 -18.73
CA ALA A 413 25.11 -18.15 -17.91
C ALA A 413 23.67 -18.23 -17.36
N SER A 414 23.06 -17.09 -17.01
CA SER A 414 21.66 -17.03 -16.56
C SER A 414 20.65 -17.32 -17.68
N ARG A 415 21.00 -17.05 -18.95
CA ARG A 415 20.19 -17.43 -20.13
C ARG A 415 20.29 -18.92 -20.45
N ALA A 416 21.42 -19.57 -20.17
CA ALA A 416 21.56 -21.02 -20.33
C ALA A 416 20.77 -21.81 -19.27
N GLN A 417 20.62 -21.30 -18.05
CA GLN A 417 19.82 -21.93 -16.99
C GLN A 417 18.30 -21.75 -17.20
N GLN A 418 17.86 -20.68 -17.84
CA GLN A 418 16.44 -20.48 -18.22
C GLN A 418 15.98 -21.39 -19.37
N ASN A 419 16.91 -21.89 -20.20
CA ASN A 419 16.63 -22.87 -21.25
C ASN A 419 16.67 -24.34 -20.78
N ILE A 420 17.06 -24.62 -19.53
CA ILE A 420 17.03 -25.98 -18.95
C ILE A 420 15.70 -26.25 -18.22
N VAL A 421 14.93 -25.22 -17.84
CA VAL A 421 13.61 -25.37 -17.17
C VAL A 421 12.44 -25.55 -18.15
N ARG A 422 12.70 -25.50 -19.47
CA ARG A 422 11.71 -25.76 -20.55
C ARG A 422 11.98 -27.08 -21.31
N ALA A 423 12.59 -28.08 -20.66
CA ALA A 423 12.59 -29.44 -21.19
C ALA A 423 11.24 -30.12 -20.85
N PRO A 424 10.49 -30.66 -21.82
CA PRO A 424 9.28 -31.42 -21.52
C PRO A 424 9.67 -32.72 -20.83
N TYR A 425 9.03 -33.02 -19.69
CA TYR A 425 9.05 -34.37 -19.12
C TYR A 425 8.41 -35.31 -20.14
N ILE A 426 9.26 -36.09 -20.82
CA ILE A 426 8.85 -37.26 -21.60
C ILE A 426 8.66 -38.38 -20.58
N LEU A 427 7.41 -38.78 -20.36
CA LEU A 427 7.07 -40.04 -19.70
C LEU A 427 7.39 -41.19 -20.68
N PRO A 428 8.08 -42.26 -20.25
CA PRO A 428 8.06 -43.52 -20.97
C PRO A 428 6.87 -44.36 -20.49
N ASP A 429 6.01 -44.70 -21.45
CA ASP A 429 4.95 -45.70 -21.32
C ASP A 429 5.50 -47.12 -21.53
N GLU A 430 4.84 -48.05 -20.83
CA GLU A 430 4.64 -49.49 -21.10
C GLU A 430 5.69 -50.54 -20.62
N ASP A 431 5.24 -51.26 -19.59
CA ASP A 431 4.99 -52.71 -19.55
C ASP A 431 6.04 -53.75 -19.08
N SER A 432 5.52 -54.56 -18.16
CA SER A 432 5.73 -55.99 -17.88
C SER A 432 7.12 -56.49 -17.49
N ASP A 433 7.26 -56.96 -16.24
CA ASP A 433 7.27 -58.41 -15.96
C ASP A 433 7.31 -58.73 -14.46
N ASP A 434 6.77 -59.90 -14.17
CA ASP A 434 6.51 -60.57 -12.89
C ASP A 434 7.66 -60.62 -11.87
N GLU A 435 7.34 -60.57 -10.58
CA GLU A 435 7.51 -61.73 -9.67
C GLU A 435 7.03 -61.44 -8.22
N GLN A 436 6.04 -62.24 -7.81
CA GLN A 436 5.78 -62.84 -6.50
C GLN A 436 6.64 -62.38 -5.30
N PHE A 437 5.97 -61.99 -4.20
CA PHE A 437 6.15 -62.68 -2.90
C PHE A 437 5.01 -62.37 -1.94
N ALA A 438 4.36 -63.44 -1.47
CA ALA A 438 3.29 -63.46 -0.48
C ALA A 438 3.80 -63.22 0.94
N PHE A 439 2.96 -62.64 1.81
CA PHE A 439 2.69 -63.03 3.21
C PHE A 439 1.50 -62.19 3.70
N GLY A 440 0.29 -62.75 3.81
CA GLY A 440 -0.27 -63.25 5.08
C GLY A 440 -0.64 -62.07 5.99
N GLY A 441 -1.87 -61.56 6.03
CA GLY A 441 -3.08 -62.24 6.48
C GLY A 441 -3.29 -61.97 7.97
N LEU A 442 -4.38 -61.29 8.36
CA LEU A 442 -5.30 -61.65 9.45
C LEU A 442 -6.27 -60.50 9.80
N PHE A 443 -7.58 -60.80 9.69
CA PHE A 443 -8.69 -60.51 10.65
C PHE A 443 -9.02 -59.03 10.96
N GLU A 444 -10.26 -58.57 11.19
CA GLU A 444 -11.65 -59.06 11.34
C GLU A 444 -12.48 -57.75 11.28
N GLU A 445 -13.44 -57.56 10.38
CA GLU A 445 -14.86 -57.89 10.52
C GLU A 445 -15.65 -57.04 11.56
N VAL A 446 -16.80 -56.56 11.07
CA VAL A 446 -18.08 -56.28 11.76
C VAL A 446 -18.47 -54.82 12.10
N SER A 447 -19.56 -54.43 11.41
CA SER A 447 -20.61 -53.41 11.67
C SER A 447 -20.38 -51.97 11.21
#